data_AF-A0A174AGR8-F1
#
_entry.id   AF-A0A174AGR8-F1
#
_cell.length_a   1.000
_cell.length_b   1.000
_cell.length_c   1.000
_cell.angle_alpha   90.00
_cell.angle_beta   90.00
_cell.angle_gamma   90.00
#
_symmetry.space_group_name_H-M   'P 1'
#
loop_
_entity.id
_entity.type
_entity.pdbx_description
1 polymer ?
#
loop_
_entity_poly.entity_id
_entity_poly.type
_entity_poly.pdbx_seq_one_letter_code
_entity_poly.pdbx_strand_id
1 'polypeptide(L)' 'MYFIYSRRIANILVRMGNELIGTRPNYKKQGFQIFVFKKTDKLISDLTIISQ' A
#
# COMPACT_ATOMS: atom_id res chain seq x y z
N MET A 1 -10.98 -5.11 -5.76
CA MET A 1 -9.62 -4.99 -6.35
C MET A 1 -8.72 -4.37 -5.30
N TYR A 2 -7.52 -4.92 -5.07
CA TYR A 2 -6.62 -4.49 -3.99
C TYR A 2 -5.25 -4.13 -4.55
N PHE A 3 -4.57 -3.18 -3.92
CA PHE A 3 -3.21 -2.82 -4.30
C PHE A 3 -2.20 -3.21 -3.23
N ILE A 4 -1.01 -3.58 -3.68
CA ILE A 4 0.04 -4.21 -2.88
C ILE A 4 1.27 -3.30 -2.87
N TYR A 5 1.73 -2.90 -1.69
CA TYR A 5 2.84 -1.96 -1.54
C TYR A 5 3.91 -2.43 -0.54
N SER A 6 5.11 -1.87 -0.69
CA SER A 6 6.21 -2.04 0.26
C SER A 6 5.94 -1.27 1.56
N ARG A 7 6.66 -1.62 2.64
CA ARG A 7 6.51 -0.98 3.96
C ARG A 7 6.66 0.54 3.92
N ARG A 8 7.61 1.05 3.14
CA ARG A 8 7.87 2.51 3.04
C ARG A 8 6.65 3.25 2.49
N ILE A 9 6.10 2.77 1.37
CA ILE A 9 4.92 3.37 0.74
C ILE A 9 3.69 3.19 1.62
N ALA A 10 3.52 2.01 2.23
CA ALA A 10 2.42 1.73 3.13
C ALA A 10 2.36 2.69 4.31
N ASN A 11 3.51 3.00 4.93
CA ASN A 11 3.57 3.96 6.03
C ASN A 11 3.12 5.37 5.61
N ILE A 12 3.48 5.80 4.40
CA ILE A 12 3.03 7.10 3.87
C ILE A 12 1.52 7.08 3.63
N LEU A 13 1.01 6.05 2.97
CA LEU A 13 -0.42 5.92 2.67
C LEU A 13 -1.28 5.88 3.94
N VAL A 14 -0.84 5.20 5.00
CA VAL A 14 -1.52 5.21 6.30
C VAL A 14 -1.53 6.60 6.92
N ARG A 15 -0.39 7.33 6.86
CA ARG A 15 -0.33 8.72 7.34
C ARG A 15 -1.24 9.66 6.56
N MET A 16 -1.47 9.38 5.29
CA MET A 16 -2.42 10.11 4.44
C MET A 16 -3.89 9.69 4.68
N GLY A 17 -4.16 8.73 5.57
CA GLY A 17 -5.51 8.28 5.91
C GLY A 17 -6.09 7.24 4.94
N ASN A 18 -5.26 6.50 4.20
CA ASN A 18 -5.74 5.38 3.39
C ASN A 18 -6.01 4.14 4.23
N GLU A 19 -7.07 3.41 3.88
CA GLU A 19 -7.53 2.22 4.58
C GLU A 19 -6.65 0.99 4.24
N LEU A 20 -5.83 0.57 5.21
CA LEU A 20 -5.07 -0.68 5.16
C LEU A 20 -6.00 -1.85 5.47
N ILE A 21 -6.20 -2.74 4.49
CA ILE A 21 -7.03 -3.95 4.62
C ILE A 21 -6.25 -5.08 5.32
N GLY A 22 -4.93 -5.11 5.16
CA GLY A 22 -4.10 -6.10 5.86
C GLY A 22 -2.73 -6.28 5.23
N THR A 23 -2.08 -7.39 5.58
CA THR A 23 -0.74 -7.76 5.11
C THR A 23 -0.75 -9.14 4.47
N ARG A 24 0.15 -9.37 3.51
CA ARG A 24 0.38 -10.68 2.89
C ARG A 24 1.87 -11.02 2.87
N PRO A 25 2.26 -12.30 2.85
CA PRO A 25 3.64 -12.68 2.62
C PRO A 25 4.09 -12.26 1.22
N ASN A 26 5.34 -11.82 1.10
CA ASN A 26 5.96 -11.51 -0.19
C ASN A 26 6.51 -12.78 -0.82
N TYR A 27 5.80 -13.33 -1.80
CA TYR A 27 6.22 -14.55 -2.49
C TYR A 27 7.50 -14.39 -3.34
N LYS A 28 7.88 -13.15 -3.69
CA LYS A 28 9.14 -12.89 -4.41
C LYS A 28 10.34 -12.77 -3.48
N LYS A 29 10.13 -12.43 -2.20
CA LYS A 29 11.20 -12.23 -1.22
C LYS A 29 10.76 -12.82 0.12
N GLN A 30 11.16 -14.06 0.37
CA GLN A 30 10.82 -14.77 1.59
C GLN A 30 11.26 -13.96 2.84
N GLY A 31 10.43 -13.99 3.88
CA GLY A 31 10.64 -13.21 5.11
C GLY A 31 10.15 -11.75 5.03
N PHE A 32 9.71 -11.26 3.86
CA PHE A 32 9.14 -9.93 3.73
C PHE A 32 7.61 -9.97 3.67
N GLN A 33 6.99 -8.89 4.15
CA GLN A 33 5.55 -8.68 4.07
C GLN A 33 5.23 -7.52 3.13
N ILE A 34 4.08 -7.63 2.49
CA ILE A 34 3.49 -6.61 1.63
C ILE A 34 2.18 -6.12 2.25
N PHE A 35 1.84 -4.86 2.01
CA PHE A 35 0.70 -4.18 2.62
C PHE A 35 -0.40 -3.99 1.59
N VAL A 36 -1.64 -4.31 1.97
CA VAL A 36 -2.80 -4.37 1.08
C VAL A 36 -3.77 -3.25 1.44
N PHE A 37 -4.08 -2.38 0.47
CA PHE A 37 -5.00 -1.25 0.67
C PHE A 37 -6.29 -1.41 -0.13
N LYS A 38 -7.36 -0.77 0.37
CA LYS A 38 -8.64 -0.67 -0.34
C LYS A 38 -8.49 0.23 -1.55
N LYS A 39 -8.87 -0.26 -2.73
CA LYS A 39 -8.94 0.57 -3.93
C LYS A 39 -10.02 1.65 -3.73
N THR A 40 -9.59 2.90 -3.73
CA THR A 40 -10.41 4.11 -3.68
C THR A 40 -9.80 5.15 -4.62
N ASP A 41 -10.59 6.13 -5.06
CA ASP A 41 -10.09 7.21 -5.92
C ASP A 41 -9.03 8.06 -5.18
N LYS A 42 -9.22 8.26 -3.88
CA LYS A 42 -8.23 8.88 -3.00
C LYS A 42 -6.90 8.14 -3.01
N LEU A 43 -6.92 6.81 -2.88
CA LEU A 43 -5.70 6.00 -2.92
C LEU A 43 -4.96 6.21 -4.25
N ILE A 44 -5.69 6.21 -5.37
CA ILE A 44 -5.10 6.43 -6.70
C ILE A 44 -4.45 7.81 -6.78
N SER A 45 -5.15 8.85 -6.32
CA SER A 45 -4.64 10.23 -6.29
C SER A 45 -3.38 10.36 -5.42
N ASP A 46 -3.40 9.82 -4.20
CA ASP A 46 -2.26 9.87 -3.28
C ASP A 46 -1.04 9.15 -3.85
N LEU A 47 -1.24 8.04 -4.57
CA LEU A 47 -0.16 7.32 -5.23
C LEU A 47 0.48 8.14 -6.34
N THR A 48 -0.30 8.89 -7.11
CA THR A 48 0.23 9.82 -8.13
C THR A 48 1.16 10.84 -7.48
N ILE A 49 0.78 11.41 -6.33
CA ILE A 49 1.60 12.37 -5.58
C ILE A 49 2.90 11.73 -5.08
N ILE A 50 2.85 10.50 -4.56
CA ILE A 50 4.04 9.80 -4.04
C ILE A 50 5.02 9.39 -5.15
N SER A 51 4.51 9.17 -6.37
CA SER A 51 5.31 8.73 -7.53
C SER A 51 6.03 9.86 -8.28
N GLN A 52 5.70 11.12 -7.98
CA GLN A 52 6.38 12.31 -8.50
C GLN A 52 7.65 12.62 -7.70
#